data_AF-A0AAE4EVC6-F1
#
_entry.id   AF-A0AAE4EVC6-F1
#
_cell.length_a   1.000
_cell.length_b   1.000
_cell.length_c   1.000
_cell.angle_alpha   90.00
_cell.angle_beta   90.00
_cell.angle_gamma   90.00
#
_symmetry.space_group_name_H-M   'P 1'
#
loop_
_entity.id
_entity.type
_entity.pdbx_description
1 polymer ?
#
loop_
_entity_poly.entity_id
_entity_poly.type
_entity_poly.pdbx_seq_one_letter_code
_entity_poly.pdbx_strand_id
1 'polypeptide(L)' 'MDEILDIVDLVADSGFEGIVTWLVRLVGLVALLGGLGLWLLTDMGLLVVPAVLILVGLVLLVAPSILLLAAELA' A
#
# COMPACT_ATOMS: atom_id res chain seq x y z
N MET A 1 1.26 -31.57 -12.80
CA MET A 1 1.37 -30.30 -13.55
C MET A 1 -0.05 -29.81 -13.62
N ASP A 2 -0.42 -29.08 -12.57
CA ASP A 2 -1.79 -28.66 -12.30
C ASP A 2 -1.96 -27.32 -13.01
N GLU A 3 -2.97 -27.16 -13.85
CA GLU A 3 -3.17 -25.98 -14.72
C GLU A 3 -3.21 -24.66 -13.92
N ILE A 4 -3.46 -24.75 -12.62
CA ILE A 4 -3.37 -23.65 -11.66
C ILE A 4 -1.94 -23.08 -11.57
N LEU A 5 -0.90 -23.90 -11.58
CA LEU A 5 0.49 -23.43 -11.50
C LEU A 5 0.91 -22.66 -12.75
N ASP A 6 0.46 -23.10 -13.95
CA ASP A 6 0.75 -22.39 -15.21
C ASP A 6 0.06 -21.01 -15.25
N ILE A 7 -1.13 -20.86 -14.66
CA ILE A 7 -1.82 -19.56 -14.53
C ILE A 7 -1.09 -18.65 -13.54
N VAL A 8 -0.59 -19.20 -12.43
CA VAL A 8 0.18 -18.46 -11.43
C VAL A 8 1.47 -17.92 -12.04
N ASP A 9 2.20 -18.73 -12.80
CA ASP A 9 3.42 -18.31 -13.50
C ASP A 9 3.11 -17.22 -14.54
N LEU A 10 2.00 -17.33 -15.29
CA LEU A 10 1.58 -16.30 -16.24
C LEU A 10 1.22 -14.97 -15.56
N VAL A 11 0.57 -15.01 -14.40
CA VAL A 11 0.24 -13.81 -13.62
C VAL A 11 1.50 -13.19 -13.02
N ALA A 12 2.42 -14.01 -12.52
CA ALA A 12 3.72 -13.55 -12.03
C ALA A 12 4.51 -12.83 -13.14
N ASP A 13 4.58 -13.40 -14.34
CA ASP A 13 5.27 -12.79 -15.48
C ASP A 13 4.56 -11.56 -16.08
N SER A 14 3.28 -11.33 -15.77
CA SER A 14 2.50 -10.22 -16.33
C SER A 14 2.80 -8.84 -15.74
N GLY A 15 3.67 -8.75 -14.72
CA GLY A 15 3.96 -7.50 -14.02
C GLY A 15 2.83 -7.02 -13.09
N PHE A 16 1.85 -7.89 -12.81
CA PHE A 16 0.72 -7.60 -11.92
C PHE A 16 1.18 -7.20 -10.52
N GLU A 17 2.27 -7.79 -10.03
CA GLU A 17 2.88 -7.46 -8.74
C GLU A 17 3.32 -5.97 -8.66
N GLY A 18 3.89 -5.45 -9.74
CA GLY A 18 4.27 -4.04 -9.84
C GLY A 18 3.06 -3.09 -9.84
N ILE A 19 2.00 -3.45 -10.57
CA ILE A 19 0.76 -2.66 -10.64
C ILE A 19 0.02 -2.67 -9.30
N VAL A 20 -0.11 -3.83 -8.65
CA VAL A 20 -0.75 -3.96 -7.34
C VAL A 20 0.02 -3.16 -6.30
N THR A 21 1.35 -3.27 -6.27
CA THR A 21 2.21 -2.48 -5.39
C THR A 21 2.02 -0.99 -5.62
N TRP A 22 1.98 -0.55 -6.88
CA TRP A 22 1.75 0.84 -7.23
C TRP A 22 0.38 1.35 -6.75
N LEU A 23 -0.70 0.59 -6.97
CA LEU A 23 -2.05 0.93 -6.51
C LEU A 23 -2.12 1.03 -4.98
N VAL A 24 -1.53 0.07 -4.26
CA VAL A 24 -1.48 0.09 -2.79
C VAL A 24 -0.76 1.35 -2.29
N ARG A 25 0.37 1.71 -2.92
CA ARG A 25 1.12 2.93 -2.57
C ARG A 25 0.33 4.20 -2.90
N LEU A 26 -0.42 4.22 -4.00
CA LEU A 26 -1.28 5.35 -4.34
C LEU A 26 -2.36 5.57 -3.29
N VAL A 27 -3.03 4.49 -2.83
CA VAL A 27 -4.00 4.57 -1.73
C VAL A 27 -3.34 5.05 -0.44
N GLY A 28 -2.13 4.54 -0.13
CA GLY A 28 -1.35 4.99 1.02
C GLY A 28 -1.01 6.48 0.96
N LEU A 29 -0.63 6.98 -0.22
CA LEU A 29 -0.34 8.40 -0.44
C LEU A 29 -1.59 9.27 -0.25
N VAL A 30 -2.73 8.85 -0.80
CA VAL A 30 -4.00 9.56 -0.63
C VAL A 30 -4.42 9.59 0.84
N ALA A 31 -4.29 8.47 1.56
CA ALA A 31 -4.57 8.40 2.99
C ALA A 31 -3.64 9.31 3.80
N LEU A 32 -2.34 9.32 3.49
CA LEU A 32 -1.35 10.17 4.16
C LEU A 32 -1.65 11.65 3.95
N LEU A 33 -1.84 12.07 2.70
CA LEU A 33 -2.14 13.45 2.35
C LEU A 33 -3.50 13.89 2.88
N GLY A 34 -4.50 13.01 2.83
CA GLY A 34 -5.82 13.24 3.40
C GLY A 34 -5.76 13.41 4.92
N GLY A 35 -5.01 12.55 5.62
CA GLY A 35 -4.79 12.66 7.05
C GLY A 35 -4.07 13.96 7.42
N LEU A 36 -2.99 14.31 6.71
CA LEU A 36 -2.30 15.60 6.90
C LEU A 36 -3.22 16.80 6.62
N GLY A 37 -4.01 16.74 5.55
CA GLY A 37 -4.97 17.78 5.20
C GLY A 37 -6.03 17.96 6.28
N LEU A 38 -6.61 16.86 6.78
CA LEU A 38 -7.56 16.92 7.88
C LEU A 38 -6.91 17.47 9.16
N TRP A 39 -5.69 17.06 9.48
CA TRP A 39 -5.00 17.54 10.68
C TRP A 39 -4.71 19.05 10.63
N LEU A 40 -4.35 19.58 9.46
CA LEU A 40 -3.96 20.97 9.28
C LEU A 40 -5.12 21.93 8.99
N LEU A 41 -6.18 21.45 8.33
CA LEU A 41 -7.26 22.28 7.78
C LEU A 41 -8.60 22.13 8.50
N THR A 42 -8.71 21.22 9.47
CA THR A 42 -9.95 20.98 10.23
C THR A 42 -9.76 21.16 11.73
N ASP A 43 -10.88 21.13 12.46
CA ASP A 43 -10.89 21.39 13.89
C ASP A 43 -10.11 20.35 14.71
N MET A 44 -9.46 20.81 15.78
CA MET A 44 -8.63 20.00 16.68
C MET A 44 -9.43 18.93 17.47
N GLY A 45 -10.75 18.88 17.32
CA GLY A 45 -11.58 17.81 17.88
C GLY A 45 -11.48 16.47 17.12
N LEU A 46 -10.94 16.45 15.89
CA LEU A 46 -10.96 15.27 15.02
C LEU A 46 -9.68 14.43 15.04
N LEU A 47 -8.69 14.71 15.91
CA LEU A 47 -7.30 14.20 15.86
C LEU A 47 -7.10 12.69 15.63
N VAL A 48 -8.02 11.85 16.10
CA VAL A 48 -7.93 10.39 15.94
C VAL A 48 -7.99 9.98 14.47
N VAL A 49 -8.91 10.55 13.69
CA VAL A 49 -9.10 10.17 12.28
C VAL A 49 -7.87 10.54 11.43
N PRO A 50 -7.36 11.78 11.46
CA PRO A 50 -6.10 12.15 10.82
C PRO A 50 -4.92 11.27 11.24
N ALA A 51 -4.77 10.98 12.54
CA ALA A 51 -3.65 10.18 13.02
C ALA A 51 -3.70 8.75 12.47
N VAL A 52 -4.87 8.11 12.46
CA VAL A 52 -5.05 6.77 11.88
C VAL A 52 -4.77 6.78 10.38
N LEU A 53 -5.29 7.78 9.65
CA LEU A 53 -5.06 7.91 8.20
C LEU A 53 -3.57 8.08 7.86
N ILE A 54 -2.85 8.89 8.64
CA ILE A 54 -1.40 9.08 8.47
C ILE A 54 -0.65 7.76 8.73
N LEU A 55 -0.95 7.08 9.83
CA LEU A 55 -0.28 5.82 10.19
C LEU A 55 -0.56 4.72 9.18
N VAL A 56 -1.82 4.51 8.80
CA VAL A 56 -2.19 3.51 7.79
C VAL A 56 -1.58 3.89 6.44
N GLY A 57 -1.63 5.16 6.05
CA GLY A 57 -1.00 5.63 4.82
C GLY A 57 0.50 5.34 4.76
N LEU A 58 1.22 5.58 5.86
CA LEU A 58 2.65 5.23 5.98
C LEU A 58 2.87 3.72 5.86
N VAL A 59 2.08 2.91 6.54
CA VAL A 59 2.17 1.45 6.46
C VAL A 59 1.97 0.98 5.01
N LEU A 60 0.94 1.48 4.31
CA LEU A 60 0.67 1.12 2.91
C LEU A 60 1.77 1.58 1.96
N LEU A 61 2.46 2.67 2.26
CA LEU A 61 3.57 3.17 1.44
C LEU A 61 4.85 2.35 1.59
N VAL A 62 5.09 1.80 2.78
CA VAL A 62 6.36 1.15 3.16
C VAL A 62 6.27 -0.37 3.15
N ALA A 63 5.17 -0.96 3.64
CA ALA A 63 5.02 -2.39 3.76
C ALA A 63 5.23 -3.17 2.46
N PRO A 64 4.72 -2.73 1.29
CA PRO A 64 4.95 -3.44 0.03
C PRO A 64 6.45 -3.54 -0.31
N SER A 65 7.23 -2.48 -0.09
CA SER A 65 8.68 -2.49 -0.34
C SER A 65 9.42 -3.44 0.60
N ILE A 66 8.98 -3.54 1.87
CA ILE A 66 9.55 -4.50 2.82
C ILE A 66 9.21 -5.93 2.42
N LEU A 67 7.98 -6.19 2.00
CA LEU A 67 7.54 -7.52 1.58
C LEU A 67 8.25 -7.98 0.30
N LEU A 68 8.40 -7.10 -0.69
CA LEU A 68 9.16 -7.39 -1.91
C LEU A 68 10.63 -7.68 -1.58
N LEU A 69 11.26 -6.85 -0.77
CA LEU A 69 12.64 -7.09 -0.32
C LEU A 69 12.77 -8.42 0.42
N ALA A 70 11.81 -8.76 1.28
CA ALA A 70 11.82 -10.04 2.00
C ALA A 70 11.65 -11.23 1.05
N ALA A 71 10.81 -11.11 0.02
CA ALA A 71 10.62 -12.15 -0.99
C ALA A 71 11.88 -12.36 -1.85
N GLU A 72 12.60 -11.30 -2.21
CA GLU A 72 13.88 -11.40 -2.94
C GLU A 72 14.99 -12.10 -2.13
N LEU A 73 14.87 -12.12 -0.79
CA LEU A 73 15.88 -12.68 0.12
C LEU A 73 15.53 -14.09 0.65
N ALA A 74 14.33 -14.60 0.38
CA ALA A 74 13.84 -15.91 0.83
C ALA A 74 14.16 -17.01 -0.19
#